data_AF-A0A0M9E2D2-F1
#
_entry.id   AF-A0A0M9E2D2-F1
#
_cell.length_a   1.000
_cell.length_b   1.000
_cell.length_c   1.000
_cell.angle_alpha   90.00
_cell.angle_beta   90.00
_cell.angle_gamma   90.00
#
_symmetry.space_group_name_H-M   'P 1'
#
loop_
_entity.id
_entity.type
_entity.pdbx_description
1 polymer ?
#
loop_
_entity_poly.entity_id
_entity_poly.type
_entity_poly.pdbx_seq_one_letter_code
_entity_poly.pdbx_strand_id
1 'polypeptide(L)' 'IKHYVFEGNTKDETTVIEVVKKLKKEFNINDTTFVGDRGMITKLNLDTIQKQVSQITLISRMVI' A
#
# COMPACT_ATOMS: atom_id res chain seq x y z
N ILE A 1 9.80 12.84 5.42
CA ILE A 1 10.02 11.61 4.62
C ILE A 1 10.09 10.44 5.60
N LYS A 2 9.18 9.45 5.49
CA LYS A 2 9.23 8.22 6.30
C LYS A 2 9.63 7.06 5.40
N HIS A 3 10.51 6.20 5.90
CA HIS A 3 10.91 4.96 5.25
C HIS A 3 10.60 3.81 6.20
N TYR A 4 10.06 2.71 5.66
CA TYR A 4 9.72 1.52 6.41
C TYR A 4 10.55 0.36 5.87
N VAL A 5 11.31 -0.30 6.74
CA VAL A 5 12.09 -1.51 6.42
C VAL A 5 11.43 -2.67 7.13
N PHE A 6 11.14 -3.73 6.39
CA PHE A 6 10.51 -4.94 6.90
C PHE A 6 11.48 -6.13 6.80
N GLU A 7 11.29 -7.13 7.65
CA GLU A 7 12.05 -8.38 7.56
C GLU A 7 11.77 -9.10 6.24
N GLY A 8 12.79 -9.69 5.61
CA GLY A 8 12.72 -10.26 4.26
C GLY A 8 11.69 -11.39 4.06
N ASN A 9 11.13 -11.94 5.13
CA ASN A 9 10.08 -12.96 5.09
C ASN A 9 8.66 -12.38 5.27
N THR A 10 8.53 -11.06 5.42
CA THR A 10 7.23 -10.41 5.59
C THR A 10 6.62 -10.16 4.22
N LYS A 11 5.40 -10.66 4.00
CA LYS A 11 4.71 -10.44 2.74
C LYS A 11 4.30 -8.97 2.60
N ASP A 12 4.47 -8.42 1.40
CA ASP A 12 4.09 -7.04 1.07
C ASP A 12 2.60 -6.75 1.33
N GLU A 13 1.77 -7.78 1.23
CA GLU A 13 0.33 -7.65 1.47
C GLU A 13 -0.03 -7.19 2.88
N THR A 14 0.71 -7.63 3.91
CA THR A 14 0.42 -7.26 5.30
C THR A 14 1.05 -5.91 5.66
N THR A 15 2.24 -5.63 5.14
CA THR A 15 3.01 -4.42 5.49
C THR A 15 2.40 -3.15 4.90
N VAL A 16 1.91 -3.21 3.66
CA VAL A 16 1.28 -2.06 2.98
C VAL A 16 0.07 -1.53 3.75
N ILE A 17 -0.80 -2.42 4.23
CA ILE A 17 -2.04 -2.04 4.92
C ILE A 17 -1.71 -1.35 6.25
N GLU A 18 -0.74 -1.87 6.99
CA GLU A 18 -0.30 -1.28 8.27
C GLU A 18 0.29 0.12 8.08
N VAL A 19 1.11 0.29 7.03
CA VAL A 19 1.69 1.59 6.70
C VAL A 19 0.60 2.61 6.33
N VAL A 20 -0.36 2.23 5.48
CA VAL A 20 -1.47 3.12 5.09
C VAL A 20 -2.30 3.53 6.31
N LYS A 21 -2.66 2.59 7.18
CA LYS A 21 -3.40 2.88 8.43
C LYS A 21 -2.63 3.84 9.34
N LYS A 22 -1.33 3.60 9.51
CA LYS A 22 -0.47 4.44 10.35
C LYS A 22 -0.38 5.85 9.81
N LEU A 23 -0.16 6.02 8.51
CA LEU A 23 -0.09 7.34 7.87
C LEU A 23 -1.43 8.08 7.96
N LYS A 24 -2.56 7.39 7.73
CA LYS A 24 -3.89 7.99 7.87
C LYS A 24 -4.13 8.52 9.28
N LYS A 25 -3.78 7.73 10.30
CA LYS A 25 -3.94 8.12 11.71
C LYS A 25 -3.02 9.27 12.10
N GLU A 26 -1.76 9.24 11.68
CA GLU A 26 -0.77 10.25 12.06
C GLU A 26 -0.98 11.60 11.38
N PHE A 27 -1.42 11.59 10.12
CA PHE A 27 -1.59 12.81 9.32
C PHE A 27 -3.05 13.22 9.12
N ASN A 28 -3.99 12.51 9.74
CA ASN A 28 -5.43 12.75 9.68
C ASN A 28 -5.95 12.89 8.23
N ILE A 29 -5.53 11.95 7.37
CA ILE A 29 -5.74 12.04 5.93
C ILE A 29 -7.15 11.53 5.56
N ASN A 30 -7.96 12.42 4.97
CA ASN A 30 -9.30 12.09 4.49
C ASN A 30 -9.27 11.36 3.14
N ASP A 31 -8.44 11.83 2.21
CA ASP A 31 -8.30 11.25 0.87
C ASP A 31 -6.87 10.78 0.59
N THR A 32 -6.76 9.53 0.16
CA THR A 32 -5.47 8.89 -0.10
C THR A 32 -5.50 8.14 -1.42
N THR A 33 -4.47 8.32 -2.24
CA THR A 33 -4.20 7.50 -3.42
C THR A 33 -3.04 6.56 -3.12
N PHE A 34 -3.27 5.26 -3.26
CA PHE A 34 -2.21 4.26 -3.18
C PHE A 34 -1.66 3.98 -4.57
N VAL A 35 -0.34 4.04 -4.72
CA VAL A 35 0.36 3.71 -5.95
C VAL A 35 1.31 2.57 -5.65
N GLY A 36 1.06 1.41 -6.26
CA GLY A 36 1.85 0.19 -6.03
C GLY A 36 2.09 -0.57 -7.33
N ASP A 37 3.06 -1.48 -7.31
CA ASP A 37 3.26 -2.42 -8.41
C ASP A 37 2.34 -3.65 -8.27
N ARG A 38 2.45 -4.58 -9.22
CA ARG A 38 1.66 -5.82 -9.23
C ARG A 38 2.08 -6.84 -8.14
N GLY A 39 3.28 -6.73 -7.58
CA GLY A 39 3.76 -7.58 -6.50
C GLY A 39 3.19 -7.15 -5.15
N MET A 40 3.07 -5.84 -4.94
CA MET A 40 2.51 -5.23 -3.73
C MET A 40 0.98 -5.32 -3.67
N ILE A 41 0.29 -5.39 -4.82
CA ILE A 41 -1.16 -5.49 -4.88
C ILE A 41 -1.56 -6.88 -5.37
N THR A 42 -1.95 -7.74 -4.43
CA THR A 42 -2.46 -9.08 -4.72
C THR A 42 -3.99 -9.08 -4.64
N LYS A 43 -4.66 -10.05 -5.28
CA LYS A 43 -6.13 -10.21 -5.11
C LYS A 43 -6.54 -10.36 -3.64
N LEU A 44 -5.68 -10.93 -2.81
CA LEU A 44 -5.93 -11.16 -1.38
C LEU A 44 -5.95 -9.85 -0.58
N ASN A 45 -5.17 -8.85 -0.99
CA ASN A 45 -5.04 -7.59 -0.27
C ASN A 45 -5.84 -6.43 -0.88
N LEU A 46 -6.26 -6.54 -2.14
CA LEU A 46 -6.97 -5.51 -2.88
C LEU A 46 -8.20 -5.00 -2.14
N ASP A 47 -9.05 -5.91 -1.65
CA ASP A 47 -10.27 -5.54 -0.91
C ASP A 47 -9.96 -4.79 0.39
N THR A 48 -8.84 -5.14 1.03
CA THR A 48 -8.41 -4.48 2.26
C THR A 48 -7.83 -3.11 1.97
N ILE A 49 -7.06 -2.97 0.89
CA ILE A 49 -6.51 -1.68 0.45
C ILE A 49 -7.65 -0.75 0.03
N GLN A 50 -8.64 -1.22 -0.74
CA GLN A 50 -9.80 -0.41 -1.16
C GLN A 50 -10.60 0.14 0.02
N LYS A 51 -10.72 -0.61 1.12
CA LYS A 51 -11.35 -0.11 2.35
C LYS A 51 -10.54 0.98 3.04
N GLN A 52 -9.24 1.06 2.74
CA GLN A 52 -8.32 1.99 3.38
C GLN A 52 -7.94 3.16 2.49
N VAL A 53 -8.19 3.15 1.19
CA VAL A 53 -7.80 4.25 0.28
C VAL A 53 -8.91 4.62 -0.66
N SER A 54 -9.00 5.90 -1.01
CA SER A 54 -10.03 6.41 -1.92
C SER A 54 -9.79 5.89 -3.34
N GLN A 55 -8.52 5.74 -3.74
CA GLN A 55 -8.13 5.34 -5.10
C GLN A 55 -6.88 4.45 -5.08
N ILE A 56 -6.80 3.50 -6.02
CA ILE A 56 -5.63 2.62 -6.22
C ILE A 56 -5.13 2.78 -7.66
N THR A 57 -3.82 2.94 -7.82
CA THR A 57 -3.14 2.97 -9.12
C THR A 57 -2.08 1.88 -9.18
N LEU A 58 -2.14 1.06 -10.22
CA LEU A 58 -1.18 0.00 -10.50
C LEU A 58 -0.14 0.46 -11.52
N ILE A 59 1.14 0.40 -11.16
CA ILE A 59 2.22 0.61 -12.11
C ILE A 59 2.59 -0.75 -12.71
N SER A 60 2.29 -0.93 -14.00
CA SER A 60 2.51 -2.21 -14.72
C SER A 60 3.63 -2.16 -15.75
N ARG A 61 4.32 -1.03 -15.93
CA ARG A 61 5.41 -0.92 -16.90
C ARG A 61 6.79 -1.01 -16.25
N MET A 62 7.40 -2.17 -16.43
CA MET A 62 8.86 -2.32 -16.41
C MET A 62 9.31 -2.16 -17.87
N VAL A 63 9.72 -0.94 -18.24
CA VAL A 63 10.50 -0.75 -19.46
C VAL A 63 11.94 -1.05 -19.04
N ILE A 64 12.42 -2.22 -19.42
CA ILE A 64 13.86 -2.55 -19.41
C ILE A 64 14.53 -1.83 -20.57
#